data_AF-A0A9P0N4P4-F1
#
_entry.id   AF-A0A9P0N4P4-F1
#
_cell.length_a   1.000
_cell.length_b   1.000
_cell.length_c   1.000
_cell.angle_alpha   90.00
_cell.angle_beta   90.00
_cell.angle_gamma   90.00
#
_symmetry.space_group_name_H-M   'P 1'
#
loop_
_entity.id
_entity.type
_entity.pdbx_description
1 polymer ?
#
loop_
_entity_poly.entity_id
_entity_poly.type
_entity_poly.pdbx_seq_one_letter_code
_entity_poly.pdbx_strand_id
1 'polypeptide(L)'
;MDDDDYWNTSETKAKAFSFDDDVLSTQEILAIGQKSYSSPGQSEESLFNNISISTVQSAAIPLNSLVSSKVLDLILLAQSGKDPSKETKYEPEQTVAMTLKRLTLGRSCSLHVHRSMKSKTELLDGALAIGDGNAVLTVVLFLIQTLNKKLVYELLSSRPVALNHYIAFLQNEGKISELTDLLTMLGRSPDAAMYQYQHTVKTQGNNVDVLLRKLGNLLANHFNQPGVDQHQAKMIADYIKLLEWQKHVNKPELSYKSVIQCLAYNCTHHWHEGAGNAMSPLTLCQRHQITPLQYDWVVLNVHAKSGKWDIVESLFTKKDWFGRTTISSNIPIETLLSRLSQLQASKQLLATCVNKVANSDDRLRLAHMYKIHAVVIETLAKQKDRTALTNYKMTLNPQSEEYILAENTLRDNVSNILN
;
A
#
# COMPACT_ATOMS: atom_id res chain seq x y z
N MET A 1 55.14 -36.05 -14.18
CA MET A 1 54.01 -36.12 -15.13
C MET A 1 52.76 -36.36 -14.31
N ASP A 2 52.42 -35.50 -13.34
CA ASP A 2 52.14 -34.05 -13.36
C ASP A 2 50.94 -33.70 -14.23
N ASP A 3 49.76 -33.74 -13.60
CA ASP A 3 48.52 -33.09 -14.08
C ASP A 3 47.95 -32.11 -13.03
N ASP A 4 48.73 -31.75 -11.99
CA ASP A 4 48.38 -30.77 -10.96
C ASP A 4 48.71 -29.31 -11.36
N ASP A 5 49.13 -29.07 -12.61
CA ASP A 5 49.64 -27.77 -13.07
C ASP A 5 48.65 -26.91 -13.89
N TYR A 6 47.39 -27.33 -14.03
CA TYR A 6 46.42 -26.56 -14.83
C TYR A 6 45.91 -25.28 -14.16
N TRP A 7 46.08 -25.12 -12.84
CA TRP A 7 45.59 -23.94 -12.10
C TRP A 7 46.66 -22.89 -11.78
N ASN A 8 47.93 -23.10 -12.16
CA ASN A 8 49.05 -22.24 -11.73
C ASN A 8 49.86 -21.60 -12.85
N THR A 9 49.32 -21.45 -14.07
CA THR A 9 49.97 -20.67 -15.13
C THR A 9 49.24 -19.35 -15.41
N SER A 10 50.04 -18.30 -15.33
CA SER A 10 49.65 -16.90 -15.24
C SER A 10 49.44 -16.27 -16.61
N GLU A 11 48.17 -16.06 -16.99
CA GLU A 11 47.78 -15.02 -17.95
C GLU A 11 46.35 -14.46 -17.74
N THR A 12 45.70 -14.77 -16.62
CA THR A 12 44.39 -14.19 -16.23
C THR A 12 44.41 -13.36 -14.96
N LYS A 13 45.59 -13.11 -14.36
CA LYS A 13 45.79 -12.17 -13.24
C LYS A 13 45.66 -10.68 -13.61
N ALA A 14 45.29 -10.35 -14.85
CA ALA A 14 45.07 -8.97 -15.31
C ALA A 14 43.59 -8.58 -15.52
N LYS A 15 42.61 -9.45 -15.18
CA LYS A 15 41.17 -9.11 -15.24
C LYS A 15 40.36 -9.71 -14.08
N ALA A 16 40.85 -9.57 -12.85
CA ALA A 16 40.03 -9.71 -11.66
C ALA A 16 39.40 -8.33 -11.36
N PHE A 17 38.11 -8.19 -11.62
CA PHE A 17 37.34 -7.00 -11.24
C PHE A 17 37.29 -6.92 -9.72
N SER A 18 38.04 -5.98 -9.14
CA SER A 18 37.84 -5.52 -7.77
C SER A 18 36.55 -4.72 -7.71
N PHE A 19 35.63 -5.09 -6.81
CA PHE A 19 34.45 -4.30 -6.47
C PHE A 19 34.65 -3.72 -5.07
N ASP A 20 35.68 -2.87 -4.95
CA ASP A 20 35.82 -1.91 -3.87
C ASP A 20 36.28 -0.58 -4.49
N ASP A 21 35.68 0.50 -4.01
CA ASP A 21 35.88 1.92 -4.35
C ASP A 21 35.22 2.48 -5.64
N ASP A 22 33.90 2.66 -5.60
CA ASP A 22 33.24 3.79 -6.28
C ASP A 22 32.76 4.82 -5.24
N VAL A 23 33.72 5.50 -4.60
CA VAL A 23 33.45 6.78 -3.95
C VAL A 23 33.43 7.84 -5.04
N LEU A 24 32.23 8.25 -5.46
CA LEU A 24 32.04 9.33 -6.43
C LEU A 24 32.84 10.57 -6.01
N SER A 25 33.64 11.10 -6.93
CA SER A 25 34.34 12.35 -6.70
C SER A 25 33.33 13.51 -6.66
N THR A 26 33.66 14.57 -5.92
CA THR A 26 32.82 15.77 -5.78
C THR A 26 32.51 16.47 -7.11
N GLN A 27 33.29 16.22 -8.17
CA GLN A 27 33.05 16.75 -9.51
C GLN A 27 32.02 15.93 -10.30
N GLU A 28 31.86 14.63 -10.03
CA GLU A 28 30.88 13.77 -10.69
C GLU A 28 29.47 13.97 -10.13
N ILE A 29 29.34 14.26 -8.84
CA ILE A 29 28.06 14.56 -8.17
C ILE A 29 27.44 15.87 -8.69
N LEU A 30 28.26 16.86 -9.05
CA LEU A 30 27.80 18.15 -9.57
C LEU A 30 27.34 18.10 -11.05
N ALA A 31 27.69 17.04 -11.78
CA ALA A 31 27.40 16.92 -13.22
C ALA A 31 26.06 16.20 -13.54
N ILE A 32 25.38 15.64 -12.53
CA ILE A 32 24.13 14.85 -12.72
C ILE A 32 22.94 15.75 -13.12
N GLY A 33 23.01 17.06 -12.90
CA GLY A 33 21.95 18.03 -13.21
C GLY A 33 21.99 18.69 -14.60
N GLN A 34 22.95 18.37 -15.47
CA GLN A 34 23.16 19.12 -16.73
C GLN A 34 23.23 18.29 -18.03
N LYS A 35 22.81 17.02 -18.04
CA LYS A 35 22.70 16.26 -19.29
C LYS A 35 21.26 16.17 -19.79
N SER A 36 20.93 17.03 -20.74
CA SER A 36 19.79 16.83 -21.64
C SER A 36 20.08 15.62 -22.53
N TYR A 37 19.46 14.49 -22.22
CA TYR A 37 19.41 13.36 -23.15
C TYR A 37 18.56 13.77 -24.35
N SER A 38 19.24 14.07 -25.45
CA SER A 38 18.63 14.18 -26.77
C SER A 38 18.81 12.85 -27.47
N SER A 39 17.72 12.14 -27.72
CA SER A 39 17.67 11.12 -28.76
C SER A 39 16.29 11.05 -29.40
N PRO A 40 16.23 10.66 -30.69
CA PRO A 40 15.31 11.25 -31.64
C PRO A 40 14.08 10.38 -31.89
N GLY A 41 12.95 11.05 -32.09
CA GLY A 41 11.76 10.48 -32.72
C GLY A 41 10.78 9.83 -31.77
N GLN A 42 9.74 10.58 -31.39
CA GLN A 42 8.34 10.26 -31.70
C GLN A 42 7.44 11.35 -31.15
N SER A 43 6.56 11.83 -32.03
CA SER A 43 5.49 12.79 -31.83
C SER A 43 4.43 12.26 -30.86
N GLU A 44 4.02 13.03 -29.84
CA GLU A 44 2.62 13.14 -29.40
C GLU A 44 2.39 14.51 -28.71
N GLU A 45 1.21 15.07 -28.98
CA GLU A 45 0.79 16.45 -28.80
C GLU A 45 0.58 16.84 -27.32
N SER A 46 1.03 18.04 -26.95
CA SER A 46 0.83 18.63 -25.63
C SER A 46 -0.53 19.33 -25.52
N LEU A 47 -1.42 18.73 -24.72
CA LEU A 47 -2.77 19.21 -24.36
C LEU A 47 -2.80 20.44 -23.42
N PHE A 48 -1.83 21.37 -23.51
CA PHE A 48 -1.79 22.56 -22.64
C PHE A 48 -1.71 23.90 -23.37
N ASN A 49 -1.85 23.93 -24.69
CA ASN A 49 -2.03 25.18 -25.43
C ASN A 49 -3.49 25.37 -25.77
N ASN A 50 -4.26 26.01 -24.88
CA ASN A 50 -5.39 26.87 -25.24
C ASN A 50 -5.89 27.65 -24.01
N ILE A 51 -5.14 28.67 -23.60
CA ILE A 51 -5.74 29.87 -22.99
C ILE A 51 -5.26 31.06 -23.80
N SER A 52 -6.18 31.58 -24.60
CA SER A 52 -6.02 32.75 -25.45
C SER A 52 -5.94 34.02 -24.59
N ILE A 53 -4.73 34.43 -24.22
CA ILE A 53 -4.50 35.80 -23.74
C ILE A 53 -4.40 36.70 -24.97
N SER A 54 -5.55 37.18 -25.42
CA SER A 54 -5.60 38.27 -26.39
C SER A 54 -5.35 39.59 -25.65
N THR A 55 -4.37 40.34 -26.18
CA THR A 55 -4.15 41.78 -25.98
C THR A 55 -3.87 42.26 -24.54
N VAL A 56 -2.64 42.05 -24.08
CA VAL A 56 -1.92 43.10 -23.33
C VAL A 56 -0.54 43.22 -23.97
N GLN A 57 -0.30 44.37 -24.59
CA GLN A 57 0.99 44.74 -25.14
C GLN A 57 1.96 44.88 -23.96
N SER A 58 2.68 43.80 -23.63
CA SER A 58 3.75 43.83 -22.64
C SER A 58 4.90 44.64 -23.22
N ALA A 59 4.87 45.94 -23.00
CA ALA A 59 6.05 46.77 -23.12
C ALA A 59 7.11 46.17 -22.20
N ALA A 60 8.12 45.51 -22.78
CA ALA A 60 9.25 44.99 -22.04
C ALA A 60 10.02 46.20 -21.48
N ILE A 61 9.69 46.59 -20.26
CA ILE A 61 10.43 47.61 -19.52
C ILE A 61 11.79 46.99 -19.18
N PRO A 62 12.91 47.58 -19.62
CA PRO A 62 14.22 47.03 -19.33
C PRO A 62 14.47 47.13 -17.81
N LEU A 63 15.06 46.08 -17.22
CA LEU A 63 15.22 45.90 -15.77
C LEU A 63 15.90 47.07 -15.05
N ASN A 64 16.76 47.80 -15.76
CA ASN A 64 17.42 49.03 -15.33
C ASN A 64 16.47 50.23 -15.10
N SER A 65 15.23 50.17 -15.60
CA SER A 65 14.17 51.15 -15.32
C SER A 65 13.39 50.85 -14.04
N LEU A 66 13.39 49.59 -13.58
CA LEU A 66 12.65 49.17 -12.38
C LEU A 66 13.55 49.16 -11.14
N VAL A 67 14.85 48.98 -11.34
CA VAL A 67 15.82 48.85 -10.26
C VAL A 67 17.14 49.52 -10.68
N SER A 68 17.70 50.36 -9.80
CA SER A 68 19.01 51.00 -10.02
C SER A 68 20.09 49.97 -10.31
N SER A 69 21.01 50.28 -11.23
CA SER A 69 22.16 49.43 -11.58
C SER A 69 22.94 48.97 -10.33
N LYS A 70 23.06 49.84 -9.32
CA LYS A 70 23.72 49.49 -8.04
C LYS A 70 23.01 48.38 -7.28
N VAL A 71 21.67 48.36 -7.31
CA VAL A 71 20.88 47.33 -6.62
C VAL A 71 20.89 46.04 -7.43
N LEU A 72 20.90 46.12 -8.76
CA LEU A 72 21.07 44.95 -9.62
C LEU A 72 22.43 44.28 -9.38
N ASP A 73 23.50 45.08 -9.28
CA ASP A 73 24.84 44.60 -8.93
C ASP A 73 24.87 43.97 -7.54
N LEU A 74 24.18 44.56 -6.56
CA LEU A 74 24.06 43.97 -5.22
C LEU A 74 23.30 42.64 -5.22
N ILE A 75 22.27 42.49 -6.05
CA ILE A 75 21.53 41.23 -6.21
C ILE A 75 22.42 40.19 -6.88
N LEU A 76 23.16 40.56 -7.94
CA LEU A 76 24.11 39.70 -8.63
C LEU A 76 25.28 39.29 -7.72
N LEU A 77 25.79 40.20 -6.89
CA LEU A 77 26.80 39.94 -5.86
C LEU A 77 26.27 39.00 -4.76
N ALA A 78 25.03 39.20 -4.32
CA ALA A 78 24.38 38.34 -3.33
C ALA A 78 24.11 36.92 -3.86
N GLN A 79 23.88 36.76 -5.17
CA GLN A 79 23.72 35.46 -5.84
C GLN A 79 25.07 34.82 -6.22
N SER A 80 26.11 35.62 -6.49
CA SER A 80 27.46 35.15 -6.83
C SER A 80 28.24 34.57 -5.65
N GLY A 81 27.80 34.78 -4.41
CA GLY A 81 28.48 34.27 -3.21
C GLY A 81 29.83 34.92 -2.91
N LYS A 82 30.15 36.09 -3.49
CA LYS A 82 31.37 36.85 -3.20
C LYS A 82 31.06 38.00 -2.24
N ASP A 83 31.59 37.93 -1.02
CA ASP A 83 31.54 39.03 -0.04
C ASP A 83 32.46 40.19 -0.47
N PRO A 84 32.05 41.47 -0.32
CA PRO A 84 32.80 42.65 -0.79
C PRO A 84 33.96 43.06 0.14
N SER A 85 34.45 42.17 1.00
CA SER A 85 35.56 42.44 1.91
C SER A 85 36.68 41.44 1.70
N LYS A 86 37.35 41.52 0.55
CA LYS A 86 38.76 41.09 0.46
C LYS A 86 39.63 42.30 0.70
N GLU A 87 39.75 42.70 1.95
CA GLU A 87 40.97 43.28 2.49
C GLU A 87 40.87 43.25 4.02
N THR A 88 41.96 42.84 4.64
CA THR A 88 42.22 42.73 6.09
C THR A 88 41.87 41.39 6.76
N LYS A 89 42.95 40.72 7.19
CA LYS A 89 43.07 39.60 8.11
C LYS A 89 41.99 39.62 9.20
N TYR A 90 41.21 38.53 9.26
CA TYR A 90 40.61 37.85 10.40
C TYR A 90 39.52 37.00 9.74
N GLU A 91 39.67 35.67 9.68
CA GLU A 91 38.50 34.82 9.39
C GLU A 91 37.44 35.22 10.44
N PRO A 92 36.29 35.80 10.05
CA PRO A 92 35.26 36.08 11.03
C PRO A 92 34.89 34.73 11.61
N GLU A 93 34.98 34.63 12.94
CA GLU A 93 34.58 33.45 13.70
C GLU A 93 33.27 32.95 13.09
N GLN A 94 33.30 31.82 12.37
CA GLN A 94 32.10 31.30 11.71
C GLN A 94 31.17 30.83 12.81
N THR A 95 30.33 31.76 13.28
CA THR A 95 29.34 31.49 14.31
C THR A 95 28.34 30.48 13.77
N VAL A 96 27.76 29.69 14.69
CA VAL A 96 26.72 28.69 14.36
C VAL A 96 25.60 29.32 13.52
N ALA A 97 25.18 30.54 13.85
CA ALA A 97 24.15 31.28 13.10
C ALA A 97 24.55 31.58 11.65
N MET A 98 25.80 31.95 11.39
CA MET A 98 26.29 32.20 10.02
C MET A 98 26.37 30.90 9.20
N THR A 99 26.84 29.82 9.82
CA THR A 99 26.89 28.49 9.20
C THR A 99 25.49 28.02 8.81
N LEU A 100 24.52 28.11 9.73
CA LEU A 100 23.14 27.70 9.48
C LEU A 100 22.43 28.56 8.43
N LYS A 101 22.69 29.88 8.43
CA LYS A 101 22.18 30.79 7.38
C LYS A 101 22.74 30.42 6.01
N ARG A 102 24.01 30.03 5.92
CA ARG A 102 24.59 29.57 4.64
C ARG A 102 24.01 28.23 4.21
N LEU A 103 23.87 27.29 5.14
CA LEU A 103 23.33 25.95 4.88
C LEU A 103 21.90 25.99 4.34
N THR A 104 21.04 26.79 4.95
CA THR A 104 19.62 26.98 4.54
C THR A 104 19.47 27.71 3.21
N LEU A 105 20.44 28.55 2.86
CA LEU A 105 20.51 29.21 1.55
C LEU A 105 21.22 28.36 0.49
N GLY A 106 21.60 27.11 0.80
CA GLY A 106 22.32 26.22 -0.11
C GLY A 106 23.73 26.69 -0.48
N ARG A 107 24.34 27.56 0.33
CA ARG A 107 25.68 28.11 0.11
C ARG A 107 26.75 27.21 0.72
N SER A 108 27.97 27.23 0.15
CA SER A 108 29.09 26.47 0.71
C SER A 108 29.45 26.96 2.13
N CYS A 109 29.52 26.01 3.06
CA CYS A 109 29.93 26.27 4.44
C CYS A 109 30.76 25.10 4.98
N SER A 110 31.77 25.40 5.80
CA SER A 110 32.67 24.39 6.36
C SER A 110 32.23 24.02 7.77
N LEU A 111 31.58 22.86 7.93
CA LEU A 111 31.12 22.40 9.25
C LEU A 111 32.29 22.03 10.19
N HIS A 112 33.48 21.74 9.65
CA HIS A 112 34.71 21.42 10.40
C HIS A 112 35.24 22.56 11.30
N VAL A 113 34.71 23.79 11.15
CA VAL A 113 35.02 24.89 12.08
C VAL A 113 34.43 24.60 13.46
N HIS A 114 33.33 23.85 13.54
CA HIS A 114 32.67 23.45 14.78
C HIS A 114 33.34 22.18 15.36
N ARG A 115 34.43 22.36 16.10
CA ARG A 115 35.22 21.25 16.68
C ARG A 115 34.73 20.77 18.04
N SER A 116 34.23 21.68 18.88
CA SER A 116 33.83 21.35 20.26
C SER A 116 32.46 20.65 20.32
N MET A 117 32.26 19.78 21.31
CA MET A 117 30.97 19.11 21.54
C MET A 117 29.83 20.11 21.75
N LYS A 118 30.10 21.19 22.50
CA LYS A 118 29.13 22.27 22.73
C LYS A 118 28.71 22.93 21.41
N SER A 119 29.68 23.30 20.57
CA SER A 119 29.40 23.95 19.29
C SER A 119 28.67 23.04 18.31
N LYS A 120 29.00 21.74 18.30
CA LYS A 120 28.29 20.72 17.51
C LYS A 120 26.84 20.52 17.95
N THR A 121 26.59 20.59 19.26
CA THR A 121 25.25 20.49 19.84
C THR A 121 24.43 21.73 19.50
N GLU A 122 25.00 22.92 19.68
CA GLU A 122 24.38 24.20 19.29
C GLU A 122 24.07 24.26 17.79
N LEU A 123 24.95 23.70 16.95
CA LEU A 123 24.73 23.61 15.51
C LEU A 123 23.51 22.74 15.17
N LEU A 124 23.35 21.59 15.84
CA LEU A 124 22.18 20.73 15.66
C LEU A 124 20.90 21.38 16.18
N ASP A 125 20.94 21.99 17.36
CA ASP A 125 19.79 22.68 17.95
C ASP A 125 19.35 23.88 17.10
N GLY A 126 20.30 24.64 16.56
CA GLY A 126 20.02 25.73 15.65
C GLY A 126 19.44 25.25 14.31
N ALA A 127 19.94 24.15 13.75
CA ALA A 127 19.36 23.55 12.54
C ALA A 127 17.91 23.10 12.77
N LEU A 128 17.63 22.48 13.92
CA LEU A 128 16.30 22.07 14.31
C LEU A 128 15.35 23.25 14.51
N ALA A 129 15.84 24.36 15.09
CA ALA A 129 15.05 25.57 15.29
C ALA A 129 14.65 26.25 13.96
N ILE A 130 15.47 26.12 12.92
CA ILE A 130 15.14 26.65 11.59
C ILE A 130 14.14 25.75 10.86
N GLY A 131 14.16 24.44 11.14
CA GLY A 131 13.19 23.49 10.59
C GLY A 131 13.44 23.07 9.14
N ASP A 132 14.62 23.38 8.57
CA ASP A 132 15.03 22.90 7.26
C ASP A 132 15.58 21.46 7.37
N GLY A 133 14.84 20.49 6.83
CA GLY A 133 15.21 19.08 6.88
C GLY A 133 16.55 18.74 6.21
N ASN A 134 16.93 19.46 5.14
CA ASN A 134 18.22 19.25 4.48
C ASN A 134 19.36 19.75 5.35
N ALA A 135 19.17 20.90 6.00
CA ALA A 135 20.14 21.44 6.95
C ALA A 135 20.31 20.51 8.16
N VAL A 136 19.21 20.02 8.73
CA VAL A 136 19.21 19.06 9.86
C VAL A 136 19.95 17.78 9.46
N LEU A 137 19.62 17.17 8.32
CA LEU A 137 20.28 15.95 7.85
C LEU A 137 21.78 16.17 7.61
N THR A 138 22.17 17.27 6.97
CA THR A 138 23.58 17.59 6.69
C THR A 138 24.38 17.71 7.98
N VAL A 139 23.83 18.39 8.99
CA VAL A 139 24.47 18.50 10.32
C VAL A 139 24.56 17.12 10.97
N VAL A 140 23.51 16.30 10.94
CA VAL A 140 23.52 14.95 11.52
C VAL A 140 24.60 14.07 10.87
N LEU A 141 24.73 14.08 9.54
CA LEU A 141 25.77 13.34 8.83
C LEU A 141 27.18 13.80 9.23
N PHE A 142 27.39 15.10 9.40
CA PHE A 142 28.65 15.64 9.93
C PHE A 142 28.95 15.18 11.35
N LEU A 143 27.94 15.09 12.23
CA LEU A 143 28.11 14.56 13.58
C LEU A 143 28.51 13.09 13.55
N ILE A 144 27.86 12.28 12.70
CA ILE A 144 28.17 10.85 12.53
C ILE A 144 29.62 10.63 12.07
N GLN A 145 30.10 11.47 11.15
CA GLN A 145 31.47 11.37 10.63
C GLN A 145 32.53 11.81 11.66
N THR A 146 32.19 12.71 12.57
CA THR A 146 33.19 13.39 13.42
C THR A 146 33.12 13.04 14.91
N LEU A 147 32.12 12.26 15.34
CA LEU A 147 31.93 11.86 16.73
C LEU A 147 31.89 10.34 16.87
N ASN A 148 32.17 9.86 18.08
CA ASN A 148 31.97 8.45 18.42
C ASN A 148 30.47 8.10 18.39
N LYS A 149 30.12 6.95 17.81
CA LYS A 149 28.76 6.40 17.70
C LYS A 149 27.93 6.56 18.99
N LYS A 150 28.51 6.25 20.17
CA LYS A 150 27.78 6.36 21.45
C LYS A 150 27.28 7.79 21.72
N LEU A 151 28.14 8.79 21.47
CA LEU A 151 27.79 10.21 21.67
C LEU A 151 26.76 10.69 20.66
N VAL A 152 26.88 10.24 19.40
CA VAL A 152 25.88 10.55 18.36
C VAL A 152 24.52 10.01 18.75
N TYR A 153 24.45 8.76 19.24
CA TYR A 153 23.19 8.15 19.63
C TYR A 153 22.56 8.85 20.84
N GLU A 154 23.34 9.30 21.81
CA GLU A 154 22.87 10.10 22.94
C GLU A 154 22.34 11.48 22.50
N LEU A 155 23.01 12.11 21.54
CA LEU A 155 22.56 13.38 20.96
C LEU A 155 21.26 13.23 20.15
N LEU A 156 21.12 12.15 19.39
CA LEU A 156 19.93 11.88 18.59
C LEU A 156 18.75 11.37 19.43
N SER A 157 18.99 10.59 20.48
CA SER A 157 17.93 10.08 21.36
C SER A 157 17.18 11.21 22.08
N SER A 158 17.89 12.30 22.40
CA SER A 158 17.31 13.52 22.98
C SER A 158 16.62 14.44 21.95
N ARG A 159 16.73 14.15 20.65
CA ARG A 159 16.25 15.00 19.55
C ARG A 159 15.51 14.18 18.49
N PRO A 160 14.23 13.83 18.74
CA PRO A 160 13.48 12.90 17.89
C PRO A 160 13.32 13.38 16.44
N VAL A 161 13.25 14.69 16.19
CA VAL A 161 13.14 15.24 14.83
C VAL A 161 14.41 14.94 14.01
N ALA A 162 15.60 15.19 14.58
CA ALA A 162 16.87 14.88 13.94
C ALA A 162 17.04 13.36 13.71
N LEU A 163 16.67 12.57 14.72
CA LEU A 163 16.68 11.11 14.62
C LEU A 163 15.78 10.60 13.49
N ASN A 164 14.56 11.15 13.35
CA ASN A 164 13.63 10.74 12.30
C ASN A 164 14.14 11.10 10.90
N HIS A 165 14.77 12.27 10.72
CA HIS A 165 15.44 12.61 9.46
C HIS A 165 16.55 11.61 9.10
N TYR A 166 17.35 11.20 10.09
CA TYR A 166 18.40 10.21 9.85
C TYR A 166 17.87 8.81 9.58
N ILE A 167 16.83 8.37 10.30
CA ILE A 167 16.14 7.10 10.04
C ILE A 167 15.58 7.08 8.61
N ALA A 168 14.92 8.15 8.18
CA ALA A 168 14.37 8.27 6.83
C ALA A 168 15.48 8.23 5.76
N PHE A 169 16.60 8.90 6.01
CA PHE A 169 17.77 8.84 5.13
C PHE A 169 18.30 7.40 5.01
N LEU A 170 18.52 6.69 6.11
CA LEU A 170 19.02 5.30 6.08
C LEU A 170 18.07 4.35 5.36
N GLN A 171 16.75 4.56 5.48
CA GLN A 171 15.75 3.78 4.75
C GLN A 171 15.82 4.02 3.25
N ASN A 172 15.91 5.28 2.83
CA ASN A 172 15.94 5.66 1.42
C ASN A 172 17.22 5.17 0.73
N GLU A 173 18.37 5.27 1.41
CA GLU A 173 19.65 4.78 0.92
C GLU A 173 19.80 3.25 1.03
N GLY A 174 18.83 2.55 1.63
CA GLY A 174 18.88 1.09 1.81
C GLY A 174 19.93 0.60 2.81
N LYS A 175 20.45 1.47 3.68
CA LYS A 175 21.47 1.18 4.70
C LYS A 175 20.88 0.48 5.93
N ILE A 176 20.30 -0.70 5.72
CA ILE A 176 19.52 -1.39 6.75
C ILE A 176 20.36 -1.84 7.94
N SER A 177 21.61 -2.27 7.75
CA SER A 177 22.47 -2.65 8.88
C SER A 177 22.70 -1.49 9.84
N GLU A 178 23.00 -0.30 9.31
CA GLU A 178 23.20 0.90 10.11
C GLU A 178 21.91 1.32 10.83
N LEU A 179 20.76 1.18 10.15
CA LEU A 179 19.45 1.47 10.73
C LEU A 179 19.09 0.52 11.87
N THR A 180 19.32 -0.78 11.70
CA THR A 180 19.05 -1.78 12.72
C THR A 180 19.96 -1.59 13.94
N ASP A 181 21.24 -1.27 13.71
CA ASP A 181 22.19 -0.99 14.79
C ASP A 181 21.77 0.26 15.58
N LEU A 182 21.42 1.34 14.88
CA LEU A 182 20.92 2.58 15.49
C LEU A 182 19.70 2.31 16.36
N LEU A 183 18.68 1.64 15.82
CA LEU A 183 17.44 1.38 16.54
C LEU A 183 17.65 0.43 17.72
N THR A 184 18.48 -0.59 17.59
CA THR A 184 18.81 -1.51 18.68
C THR A 184 19.52 -0.78 19.82
N MET A 185 20.47 0.08 19.51
CA MET A 185 21.19 0.89 20.51
C MET A 185 20.30 1.90 21.22
N LEU A 186 19.22 2.35 20.58
CA LEU A 186 18.19 3.20 21.17
C LEU A 186 17.12 2.43 21.94
N GLY A 187 17.27 1.11 22.10
CA GLY A 187 16.28 0.24 22.74
C GLY A 187 15.01 0.00 21.92
N ARG A 188 15.02 0.35 20.63
CA ARG A 188 13.91 0.20 19.67
C ARG A 188 14.06 -1.07 18.83
N SER A 189 14.41 -2.18 19.47
CA SER A 189 14.61 -3.48 18.79
C SER A 189 13.39 -3.98 17.99
N PRO A 190 12.13 -3.77 18.42
CA PRO A 190 10.96 -4.14 17.61
C PRO A 190 10.90 -3.37 16.28
N ASP A 191 11.20 -2.07 16.30
CA ASP A 191 11.22 -1.24 15.09
C ASP A 191 12.34 -1.70 14.15
N ALA A 192 13.52 -2.02 14.71
CA ALA A 192 14.64 -2.57 13.94
C ALA A 192 14.24 -3.85 13.18
N ALA A 193 13.58 -4.78 13.87
CA ALA A 193 13.11 -6.02 13.28
C ALA A 193 12.08 -5.79 12.16
N MET A 194 11.19 -4.81 12.32
CA MET A 194 10.20 -4.46 11.30
C MET A 194 10.85 -3.86 10.04
N TYR A 195 11.84 -2.99 10.19
CA TYR A 195 12.59 -2.47 9.04
C TYR A 195 13.37 -3.56 8.32
N GLN A 196 13.98 -4.47 9.08
CA GLN A 196 14.69 -5.61 8.50
C GLN A 196 13.74 -6.55 7.75
N TYR A 197 12.54 -6.80 8.29
CA TYR A 197 11.47 -7.52 7.61
C TYR A 197 11.08 -6.82 6.30
N GLN A 198 10.76 -5.52 6.36
CA GLN A 198 10.33 -4.76 5.19
C GLN A 198 11.39 -4.77 4.08
N HIS A 199 12.66 -4.57 4.44
CA HIS A 199 13.75 -4.64 3.48
C HIS A 199 13.90 -6.04 2.89
N THR A 200 13.87 -7.09 3.73
CA THR A 200 13.96 -8.48 3.28
C THR A 200 12.90 -8.79 2.23
N VAL A 201 11.66 -8.36 2.47
CA VAL A 201 10.55 -8.58 1.51
C VAL A 201 10.74 -7.76 0.23
N LYS A 202 11.23 -6.52 0.33
CA LYS A 202 11.47 -5.66 -0.85
C LYS A 202 12.64 -6.14 -1.72
N THR A 203 13.69 -6.71 -1.12
CA THR A 203 14.94 -7.08 -1.81
C THR A 203 15.09 -8.58 -2.10
N GLN A 204 14.09 -9.39 -1.76
CA GLN A 204 14.10 -10.85 -1.96
C GLN A 204 14.31 -11.31 -3.42
N GLY A 205 13.93 -10.47 -4.40
CA GLY A 205 13.90 -10.87 -5.81
C GLY A 205 12.94 -12.04 -6.05
N ASN A 206 13.32 -12.99 -6.91
CA ASN A 206 12.49 -14.17 -7.24
C ASN A 206 12.87 -15.44 -6.45
N ASN A 207 13.67 -15.34 -5.39
CA ASN A 207 14.16 -16.51 -4.65
C ASN A 207 13.38 -16.74 -3.34
N VAL A 208 12.35 -17.58 -3.42
CA VAL A 208 11.47 -17.92 -2.28
C VAL A 208 12.23 -18.65 -1.16
N ASP A 209 13.23 -19.47 -1.47
CA ASP A 209 14.03 -20.19 -0.47
C ASP A 209 14.86 -19.27 0.41
N VAL A 210 15.53 -18.29 -0.22
CA VAL A 210 16.28 -17.27 0.51
C VAL A 210 15.35 -16.43 1.38
N LEU A 211 14.17 -16.08 0.85
CA LEU A 211 13.16 -15.34 1.59
C LEU A 211 12.67 -16.12 2.82
N LEU A 212 12.22 -17.36 2.64
CA LEU A 212 11.73 -18.22 3.72
C LEU A 212 12.77 -18.37 4.84
N ARG A 213 14.04 -18.60 4.47
CA ARG A 213 15.13 -18.69 5.44
C ARG A 213 15.32 -17.37 6.20
N LYS A 214 15.36 -16.23 5.50
CA LYS A 214 15.54 -14.91 6.14
C LYS A 214 14.36 -14.56 7.07
N LEU A 215 13.12 -14.81 6.63
CA LEU A 215 11.92 -14.58 7.44
C LEU A 215 11.85 -15.52 8.65
N GLY A 216 12.21 -16.79 8.48
CA GLY A 216 12.29 -17.75 9.58
C GLY A 216 13.29 -17.31 10.65
N ASN A 217 14.48 -16.86 10.23
CA ASN A 217 15.48 -16.31 11.14
C ASN A 217 14.98 -15.04 11.86
N LEU A 218 14.32 -14.13 11.14
CA LEU A 218 13.72 -12.93 11.73
C LEU A 218 12.68 -13.26 12.78
N LEU A 219 11.78 -14.20 12.47
CA LEU A 219 10.73 -14.66 13.38
C LEU A 219 11.33 -15.25 14.65
N ALA A 220 12.30 -16.15 14.53
CA ALA A 220 12.94 -16.81 15.67
C ALA A 220 13.75 -15.84 16.54
N ASN A 221 14.57 -14.98 15.92
CA ASN A 221 15.54 -14.16 16.64
C ASN A 221 14.95 -12.85 17.18
N HIS A 222 13.88 -12.33 16.56
CA HIS A 222 13.33 -11.03 16.93
C HIS A 222 11.86 -11.10 17.34
N PHE A 223 10.99 -11.68 16.52
CA PHE A 223 9.54 -11.57 16.76
C PHE A 223 9.00 -12.56 17.82
N ASN A 224 9.68 -13.67 18.05
CA ASN A 224 9.34 -14.64 19.11
C ASN A 224 9.98 -14.30 20.47
N GLN A 225 10.66 -13.14 20.59
CA GLN A 225 11.29 -12.75 21.84
C GLN A 225 10.25 -12.22 22.85
N PRO A 226 10.48 -12.41 24.17
CA PRO A 226 9.59 -11.87 25.20
C PRO A 226 9.44 -10.34 25.07
N GLY A 227 8.21 -9.85 25.22
CA GLY A 227 7.91 -8.41 25.15
C GLY A 227 7.67 -7.84 23.75
N VAL A 228 7.72 -8.67 22.71
CA VAL A 228 7.36 -8.28 21.34
C VAL A 228 5.86 -8.48 21.09
N ASP A 229 5.29 -7.65 20.22
CA ASP A 229 3.89 -7.72 19.81
C ASP A 229 3.57 -9.08 19.14
N GLN A 230 2.76 -9.88 19.83
CA GLN A 230 2.33 -11.20 19.37
C GLN A 230 1.55 -11.13 18.06
N HIS A 231 0.87 -10.02 17.79
CA HIS A 231 0.16 -9.83 16.52
C HIS A 231 1.15 -9.76 15.35
N GLN A 232 2.26 -9.03 15.50
CA GLN A 232 3.30 -8.95 14.47
C GLN A 232 3.96 -10.30 14.22
N ALA A 233 4.28 -11.04 15.28
CA ALA A 233 4.83 -12.39 15.19
C ALA A 233 3.88 -13.33 14.42
N LYS A 234 2.57 -13.29 14.74
CA LYS A 234 1.55 -14.07 14.05
C LYS A 234 1.47 -13.71 12.55
N MET A 235 1.48 -12.43 12.20
CA MET A 235 1.43 -12.01 10.80
C MET A 235 2.60 -12.55 9.98
N ILE A 236 3.83 -12.49 10.52
CA ILE A 236 5.03 -13.01 9.85
C ILE A 236 4.97 -14.53 9.73
N ALA A 237 4.56 -15.23 10.80
CA ALA A 237 4.38 -16.67 10.78
C ALA A 237 3.35 -17.12 9.74
N ASP A 238 2.21 -16.41 9.64
CA ASP A 238 1.18 -16.72 8.66
C ASP A 238 1.64 -16.42 7.22
N TYR A 239 2.48 -15.40 7.03
CA TYR A 239 3.11 -15.13 5.73
C TYR A 239 4.12 -16.22 5.33
N ILE A 240 4.96 -16.68 6.27
CA ILE A 240 5.88 -17.82 6.04
C ILE A 240 5.08 -19.06 5.62
N LYS A 241 4.02 -19.40 6.37
CA LYS A 241 3.15 -20.55 6.02
C LYS A 241 2.56 -20.44 4.61
N LEU A 242 2.19 -19.22 4.17
CA LEU A 242 1.69 -18.99 2.81
C LEU A 242 2.79 -19.22 1.78
N LEU A 243 3.99 -18.68 2.00
CA LEU A 243 5.12 -18.88 1.09
C LEU A 243 5.52 -20.36 0.99
N GLU A 244 5.49 -21.10 2.10
CA GLU A 244 5.71 -22.56 2.11
C GLU A 244 4.67 -23.29 1.26
N TRP A 245 3.40 -22.91 1.38
CA TRP A 245 2.33 -23.49 0.57
C TRP A 245 2.52 -23.14 -0.92
N GLN A 246 2.80 -21.87 -1.25
CA GLN A 246 3.05 -21.42 -2.63
C GLN A 246 4.25 -22.15 -3.25
N LYS A 247 5.31 -22.36 -2.48
CA LYS A 247 6.47 -23.17 -2.88
C LYS A 247 6.07 -24.62 -3.12
N HIS A 248 5.29 -25.22 -2.22
CA HIS A 248 4.87 -26.61 -2.33
C HIS A 248 4.03 -26.88 -3.58
N VAL A 249 3.06 -26.01 -3.87
CA VAL A 249 2.19 -26.14 -5.06
C VAL A 249 2.90 -25.76 -6.35
N ASN A 250 3.98 -24.96 -6.26
CA ASN A 250 4.88 -24.58 -7.33
C ASN A 250 4.16 -24.06 -8.59
N LYS A 251 3.26 -23.09 -8.40
CA LYS A 251 2.53 -22.42 -9.49
C LYS A 251 2.98 -20.96 -9.62
N PRO A 252 3.49 -20.53 -10.79
CA PRO A 252 3.96 -19.16 -10.98
C PRO A 252 2.84 -18.12 -10.81
N GLU A 253 1.60 -18.45 -11.18
CA GLU A 253 0.42 -17.58 -11.04
C GLU A 253 0.10 -17.25 -9.58
N LEU A 254 0.52 -18.13 -8.66
CA LEU A 254 0.28 -18.02 -7.22
C LEU A 254 1.46 -17.41 -6.46
N SER A 255 2.61 -17.25 -7.11
CA SER A 255 3.81 -16.75 -6.45
C SER A 255 3.58 -15.33 -5.92
N TYR A 256 3.85 -15.16 -4.62
CA TYR A 256 3.69 -13.89 -3.90
C TYR A 256 2.28 -13.28 -3.95
N LYS A 257 1.26 -14.07 -4.30
CA LYS A 257 -0.15 -13.64 -4.22
C LYS A 257 -0.65 -13.69 -2.78
N SER A 258 -1.67 -12.91 -2.47
CA SER A 258 -2.35 -12.99 -1.17
C SER A 258 -3.14 -14.30 -1.04
N VAL A 259 -3.41 -14.72 0.19
CA VAL A 259 -4.25 -15.90 0.49
C VAL A 259 -5.60 -15.86 -0.24
N ILE A 260 -6.22 -14.68 -0.32
CA ILE A 260 -7.52 -14.47 -0.99
C ILE A 260 -7.41 -14.65 -2.50
N GLN A 261 -6.30 -14.19 -3.12
CA GLN A 261 -6.04 -14.42 -4.54
C GLN A 261 -5.75 -15.91 -4.83
N CYS A 262 -5.00 -16.57 -3.94
CA CYS A 262 -4.80 -18.03 -4.02
C CYS A 262 -6.13 -18.78 -3.91
N LEU A 263 -7.01 -18.37 -2.99
CA LEU A 263 -8.34 -18.97 -2.87
C LEU A 263 -9.15 -18.77 -4.16
N ALA A 264 -9.14 -17.57 -4.74
CA ALA A 264 -9.85 -17.31 -5.98
C ALA A 264 -9.36 -18.18 -7.14
N TYR A 265 -8.04 -18.38 -7.24
CA TYR A 265 -7.44 -19.31 -8.21
C TYR A 265 -7.90 -20.74 -7.95
N ASN A 266 -7.83 -21.21 -6.71
CA ASN A 266 -8.24 -22.56 -6.33
C ASN A 266 -9.74 -22.79 -6.62
N CYS A 267 -10.62 -21.82 -6.35
CA CYS A 267 -12.03 -21.89 -6.71
C CYS A 267 -12.25 -21.96 -8.23
N THR A 268 -11.40 -21.29 -9.01
CA THR A 268 -11.51 -21.28 -10.48
C THR A 268 -11.09 -22.62 -11.09
N HIS A 269 -9.98 -23.19 -10.62
CA HIS A 269 -9.31 -24.31 -11.27
C HIS A 269 -9.41 -25.66 -10.54
N HIS A 270 -9.66 -25.63 -9.23
CA HIS A 270 -9.54 -26.78 -8.33
C HIS A 270 -10.79 -26.98 -7.45
N TRP A 271 -11.94 -26.46 -7.89
CA TRP A 271 -13.21 -26.50 -7.11
C TRP A 271 -13.63 -27.91 -6.68
N HIS A 272 -13.43 -28.90 -7.55
CA HIS A 272 -13.87 -30.28 -7.30
C HIS A 272 -12.87 -31.11 -6.48
N GLU A 273 -11.74 -30.53 -6.10
CA GLU A 273 -10.75 -31.25 -5.29
C GLU A 273 -11.22 -31.37 -3.84
N GLY A 274 -11.22 -32.61 -3.34
CA GLY A 274 -11.64 -32.93 -1.97
C GLY A 274 -10.67 -32.45 -0.89
N ALA A 275 -11.14 -32.52 0.35
CA ALA A 275 -10.33 -32.24 1.53
C ALA A 275 -9.07 -33.12 1.56
N GLY A 276 -7.92 -32.50 1.83
CA GLY A 276 -6.61 -33.17 1.83
C GLY A 276 -5.75 -32.84 0.60
N ASN A 277 -6.34 -32.43 -0.52
CA ASN A 277 -5.56 -31.85 -1.62
C ASN A 277 -5.14 -30.41 -1.25
N ALA A 278 -3.85 -30.10 -1.40
CA ALA A 278 -3.28 -28.78 -1.11
C ALA A 278 -3.90 -27.65 -1.94
N MET A 279 -4.37 -27.94 -3.15
CA MET A 279 -5.00 -26.98 -4.08
C MET A 279 -6.52 -26.89 -3.90
N SER A 280 -7.12 -27.73 -3.06
CA SER A 280 -8.54 -27.61 -2.72
C SER A 280 -8.84 -26.29 -2.01
N PRO A 281 -9.89 -25.55 -2.42
CA PRO A 281 -10.32 -24.32 -1.73
C PRO A 281 -10.55 -24.52 -0.23
N LEU A 282 -11.15 -25.65 0.17
CA LEU A 282 -11.46 -25.95 1.57
C LEU A 282 -10.20 -26.21 2.38
N THR A 283 -9.25 -26.98 1.85
CA THR A 283 -7.95 -27.23 2.50
C THR A 283 -7.19 -25.92 2.70
N LEU A 284 -7.17 -25.05 1.69
CA LEU A 284 -6.53 -23.73 1.79
C LEU A 284 -7.18 -22.88 2.90
N CYS A 285 -8.51 -22.85 2.96
CA CYS A 285 -9.25 -22.11 3.99
C CYS A 285 -8.90 -22.59 5.40
N GLN A 286 -8.87 -23.91 5.60
CA GLN A 286 -8.53 -24.49 6.89
C GLN A 286 -7.08 -24.18 7.29
N ARG A 287 -6.13 -24.33 6.36
CA ARG A 287 -4.70 -24.13 6.63
C ARG A 287 -4.36 -22.67 6.93
N HIS A 288 -4.98 -21.73 6.23
CA HIS A 288 -4.71 -20.30 6.36
C HIS A 288 -5.75 -19.54 7.18
N GLN A 289 -6.65 -20.24 7.86
CA GLN A 289 -7.68 -19.67 8.73
C GLN A 289 -8.52 -18.61 8.02
N ILE A 290 -8.88 -18.85 6.76
CA ILE A 290 -9.77 -17.96 6.00
C ILE A 290 -11.15 -18.03 6.65
N THR A 291 -11.70 -16.86 6.98
CA THR A 291 -12.99 -16.80 7.65
C THR A 291 -14.12 -17.29 6.73
N PRO A 292 -15.22 -17.86 7.28
CA PRO A 292 -16.36 -18.28 6.47
C PRO A 292 -16.95 -17.14 5.62
N LEU A 293 -16.95 -15.90 6.15
CA LEU A 293 -17.36 -14.71 5.40
C LEU A 293 -16.47 -14.44 4.18
N GLN A 294 -15.15 -14.47 4.34
CA GLN A 294 -14.21 -14.28 3.23
C GLN A 294 -14.34 -15.40 2.20
N TYR A 295 -14.50 -16.65 2.65
CA TYR A 295 -14.73 -17.78 1.77
C TYR A 295 -15.98 -17.58 0.92
N ASP A 296 -17.14 -17.36 1.56
CA ASP A 296 -18.41 -17.13 0.87
C ASP A 296 -18.27 -15.98 -0.13
N TRP A 297 -17.63 -14.87 0.26
CA TRP A 297 -17.43 -13.72 -0.61
C TRP A 297 -16.60 -14.06 -1.84
N VAL A 298 -15.49 -14.78 -1.69
CA VAL A 298 -14.62 -15.16 -2.82
C VAL A 298 -15.35 -16.12 -3.75
N VAL A 299 -15.97 -17.16 -3.21
CA VAL A 299 -16.65 -18.19 -3.99
C VAL A 299 -17.83 -17.60 -4.77
N LEU A 300 -18.65 -16.75 -4.13
CA LEU A 300 -19.71 -16.00 -4.80
C LEU A 300 -19.17 -15.24 -6.01
N ASN A 301 -18.12 -14.46 -5.80
CA ASN A 301 -17.57 -13.60 -6.84
C ASN A 301 -16.92 -14.38 -7.98
N VAL A 302 -16.17 -15.45 -7.68
CA VAL A 302 -15.49 -16.27 -8.69
C VAL A 302 -16.49 -17.00 -9.58
N HIS A 303 -17.45 -17.71 -8.98
CA HIS A 303 -18.36 -18.55 -9.74
C HIS A 303 -19.44 -17.75 -10.46
N ALA A 304 -20.01 -16.71 -9.84
CA ALA A 304 -20.99 -15.85 -10.49
C ALA A 304 -20.39 -15.11 -11.70
N LYS A 305 -19.17 -14.57 -11.58
CA LYS A 305 -18.48 -13.93 -12.72
C LYS A 305 -18.15 -14.92 -13.84
N SER A 306 -17.99 -16.20 -13.50
CA SER A 306 -17.78 -17.28 -14.46
C SER A 306 -19.09 -17.85 -15.02
N GLY A 307 -20.26 -17.28 -14.67
CA GLY A 307 -21.57 -17.78 -15.09
C GLY A 307 -21.99 -19.13 -14.47
N LYS A 308 -21.23 -19.65 -13.49
CA LYS A 308 -21.47 -20.94 -12.83
C LYS A 308 -22.49 -20.79 -11.69
N TRP A 309 -23.72 -20.42 -12.06
CA TRP A 309 -24.80 -20.13 -11.10
C TRP A 309 -25.29 -21.35 -10.33
N ASP A 310 -25.17 -22.54 -10.89
CA ASP A 310 -25.44 -23.82 -10.24
C ASP A 310 -24.59 -24.00 -8.96
N ILE A 311 -23.31 -23.65 -9.03
CA ILE A 311 -22.40 -23.69 -7.87
C ILE A 311 -22.81 -22.65 -6.83
N VAL A 312 -23.14 -21.43 -7.27
CA VAL A 312 -23.59 -20.36 -6.36
C VAL A 312 -24.88 -20.76 -5.66
N GLU A 313 -25.89 -21.23 -6.40
CA GLU A 313 -27.17 -21.65 -5.83
C GLU A 313 -27.00 -22.80 -4.85
N SER A 314 -26.23 -23.84 -5.18
CA SER A 314 -25.99 -24.97 -4.27
C SER A 314 -25.24 -24.60 -2.99
N LEU A 315 -24.36 -23.58 -3.03
CA LEU A 315 -23.61 -23.15 -1.87
C LEU A 315 -24.45 -22.27 -0.94
N PHE A 316 -25.15 -21.30 -1.54
CA PHE A 316 -25.91 -20.30 -0.78
C PHE A 316 -27.33 -20.78 -0.45
N THR A 317 -27.76 -21.91 -1.01
CA THR A 317 -29.05 -22.50 -0.69
C THR A 317 -28.92 -23.96 -0.26
N LYS A 318 -29.57 -24.32 0.84
CA LYS A 318 -29.66 -25.70 1.34
C LYS A 318 -31.12 -26.13 1.35
N LYS A 319 -31.41 -27.28 0.75
CA LYS A 319 -32.73 -27.91 0.88
C LYS A 319 -32.76 -28.71 2.18
N ASP A 320 -33.77 -28.47 3.01
CA ASP A 320 -34.05 -29.36 4.14
C ASP A 320 -34.68 -30.68 3.65
N TRP A 321 -34.87 -31.63 4.57
CA TRP A 321 -35.46 -32.94 4.26
C TRP A 321 -36.94 -32.86 3.82
N PHE A 322 -37.61 -31.72 4.05
CA PHE A 322 -38.95 -31.41 3.53
C PHE A 322 -38.92 -30.66 2.19
N GLY A 323 -37.74 -30.50 1.58
CA GLY A 323 -37.56 -29.80 0.32
C GLY A 323 -37.63 -28.27 0.43
N ARG A 324 -37.68 -27.69 1.62
CA ARG A 324 -37.66 -26.24 1.81
C ARG A 324 -36.26 -25.71 1.65
N THR A 325 -36.11 -24.71 0.79
CA THR A 325 -34.83 -24.04 0.57
C THR A 325 -34.55 -23.04 1.68
N THR A 326 -33.38 -23.12 2.30
CA THR A 326 -32.84 -22.20 3.31
C THR A 326 -31.60 -21.52 2.76
N ILE A 327 -31.36 -20.26 3.13
CA ILE A 327 -30.09 -19.60 2.77
C ILE A 327 -29.03 -20.05 3.76
N SER A 328 -27.87 -20.42 3.24
CA SER A 328 -26.69 -20.73 4.04
C SER A 328 -25.59 -19.75 3.64
N SER A 329 -25.52 -18.59 4.30
CA SER A 329 -24.47 -17.59 4.05
C SER A 329 -24.00 -16.93 5.33
N ASN A 330 -22.70 -16.67 5.40
CA ASN A 330 -22.07 -15.83 6.41
C ASN A 330 -22.05 -14.34 6.00
N ILE A 331 -22.42 -14.03 4.75
CA ILE A 331 -22.53 -12.66 4.25
C ILE A 331 -23.84 -12.04 4.77
N PRO A 332 -23.81 -10.84 5.37
CA PRO A 332 -25.03 -10.13 5.75
C PRO A 332 -26.01 -10.01 4.56
N ILE A 333 -27.28 -10.29 4.80
CA ILE A 333 -28.27 -10.49 3.73
C ILE A 333 -28.38 -9.31 2.76
N GLU A 334 -28.29 -8.07 3.25
CA GLU A 334 -28.34 -6.88 2.39
C GLU A 334 -27.12 -6.79 1.47
N THR A 335 -25.94 -7.06 2.02
CA THR A 335 -24.67 -7.08 1.27
C THR A 335 -24.69 -8.20 0.23
N LEU A 336 -25.23 -9.38 0.60
CA LEU A 336 -25.39 -10.51 -0.31
C LEU A 336 -26.33 -10.15 -1.47
N LEU A 337 -27.51 -9.59 -1.18
CA LEU A 337 -28.49 -9.17 -2.18
C LEU A 337 -27.92 -8.10 -3.12
N SER A 338 -27.24 -7.10 -2.57
CA SER A 338 -26.60 -6.04 -3.35
C SER A 338 -25.58 -6.63 -4.30
N ARG A 339 -24.75 -7.56 -3.81
CA ARG A 339 -23.72 -8.19 -4.63
C ARG A 339 -24.31 -9.12 -5.69
N LEU A 340 -25.31 -9.93 -5.35
CA LEU A 340 -26.02 -10.79 -6.30
C LEU A 340 -26.70 -9.97 -7.40
N SER A 341 -27.33 -8.85 -7.05
CA SER A 341 -27.94 -7.95 -8.03
C SER A 341 -26.89 -7.32 -8.96
N GLN A 342 -25.73 -6.89 -8.44
CA GLN A 342 -24.64 -6.37 -9.27
C GLN A 342 -24.09 -7.43 -10.23
N LEU A 343 -24.03 -8.68 -9.77
CA LEU A 343 -23.58 -9.83 -10.56
C LEU A 343 -24.65 -10.37 -11.51
N GLN A 344 -25.82 -9.73 -11.62
CA GLN A 344 -26.93 -10.13 -12.48
C GLN A 344 -27.49 -11.52 -12.14
N ALA A 345 -27.61 -11.83 -10.85
CA ALA A 345 -28.28 -13.04 -10.38
C ALA A 345 -29.75 -13.10 -10.82
N SER A 346 -30.28 -14.32 -10.93
CA SER A 346 -31.68 -14.54 -11.27
C SER A 346 -32.63 -13.91 -10.23
N LYS A 347 -33.80 -13.44 -10.69
CA LYS A 347 -34.85 -12.94 -9.79
C LYS A 347 -35.31 -14.01 -8.80
N GLN A 348 -35.23 -15.29 -9.17
CA GLN A 348 -35.57 -16.43 -8.30
C GLN A 348 -34.57 -16.57 -7.14
N LEU A 349 -33.27 -16.47 -7.40
CA LEU A 349 -32.25 -16.52 -6.35
C LEU A 349 -32.36 -15.32 -5.41
N LEU A 350 -32.58 -14.12 -5.96
CA LEU A 350 -32.85 -12.92 -5.16
C LEU A 350 -34.12 -13.07 -4.33
N ALA A 351 -35.20 -13.65 -4.89
CA ALA A 351 -36.45 -13.90 -4.16
C ALA A 351 -36.25 -14.89 -3.01
N THR A 352 -35.50 -15.97 -3.24
CA THR A 352 -35.09 -16.94 -2.21
C THR A 352 -34.35 -16.21 -1.09
N CYS A 353 -33.49 -15.26 -1.45
CA CYS A 353 -32.74 -14.46 -0.50
C CYS A 353 -33.64 -13.56 0.36
N VAL A 354 -34.49 -12.75 -0.28
CA VAL A 354 -35.39 -11.81 0.41
C VAL A 354 -36.41 -12.54 1.29
N ASN A 355 -36.93 -13.69 0.86
CA ASN A 355 -37.90 -14.47 1.64
C ASN A 355 -37.40 -14.96 3.01
N LYS A 356 -36.09 -14.91 3.28
CA LYS A 356 -35.54 -15.26 4.60
C LYS A 356 -35.37 -14.09 5.55
N VAL A 357 -35.59 -12.86 5.08
CA VAL A 357 -35.59 -11.69 5.95
C VAL A 357 -36.78 -11.81 6.90
N ALA A 358 -36.51 -11.94 8.20
CA ALA A 358 -37.53 -12.26 9.19
C ALA A 358 -38.53 -11.11 9.38
N ASN A 359 -38.04 -9.87 9.45
CA ASN A 359 -38.87 -8.68 9.54
C ASN A 359 -39.59 -8.44 8.19
N SER A 360 -40.90 -8.27 8.25
CA SER A 360 -41.75 -8.12 7.08
C SER A 360 -41.59 -6.76 6.39
N ASP A 361 -41.33 -5.69 7.12
CA ASP A 361 -41.07 -4.36 6.57
C ASP A 361 -39.73 -4.32 5.82
N ASP A 362 -38.67 -4.90 6.40
CA ASP A 362 -37.38 -5.04 5.73
C ASP A 362 -37.49 -5.94 4.49
N ARG A 363 -38.27 -7.01 4.58
CA ARG A 363 -38.55 -7.89 3.44
C ARG A 363 -39.23 -7.13 2.30
N LEU A 364 -40.26 -6.34 2.60
CA LEU A 364 -40.95 -5.50 1.62
C LEU A 364 -39.99 -4.47 1.02
N ARG A 365 -39.24 -3.74 1.86
CA ARG A 365 -38.27 -2.74 1.42
C ARG A 365 -37.25 -3.33 0.45
N LEU A 366 -36.64 -4.47 0.80
CA LEU A 366 -35.66 -5.15 -0.06
C LEU A 366 -36.31 -5.69 -1.34
N ALA A 367 -37.52 -6.26 -1.26
CA ALA A 367 -38.25 -6.75 -2.43
C ALA A 367 -38.58 -5.61 -3.41
N HIS A 368 -38.99 -4.44 -2.92
CA HIS A 368 -39.20 -3.25 -3.73
C HIS A 368 -37.88 -2.78 -4.37
N MET A 369 -36.82 -2.65 -3.57
CA MET A 369 -35.51 -2.16 -4.01
C MET A 369 -34.93 -3.00 -5.17
N TYR A 370 -35.06 -4.33 -5.09
CA TYR A 370 -34.58 -5.25 -6.13
C TYR A 370 -35.65 -5.66 -7.14
N LYS A 371 -36.84 -5.03 -7.13
CA LYS A 371 -37.97 -5.32 -8.04
C LYS A 371 -38.30 -6.82 -8.08
N ILE A 372 -38.57 -7.41 -6.92
CA ILE A 372 -38.95 -8.82 -6.74
C ILE A 372 -40.45 -8.86 -6.42
N HIS A 373 -41.26 -8.67 -7.44
CA HIS A 373 -42.69 -8.39 -7.29
C HIS A 373 -43.47 -9.53 -6.62
N ALA A 374 -43.15 -10.79 -6.92
CA ALA A 374 -43.79 -11.95 -6.28
C ALA A 374 -43.67 -11.91 -4.76
N VAL A 375 -42.49 -11.54 -4.23
CA VAL A 375 -42.26 -11.45 -2.77
C VAL A 375 -43.04 -10.30 -2.15
N VAL A 376 -43.20 -9.17 -2.84
CA VAL A 376 -44.05 -8.07 -2.37
C VAL A 376 -45.50 -8.54 -2.24
N ILE A 377 -46.04 -9.15 -3.30
CA ILE A 377 -47.43 -9.64 -3.35
C ILE A 377 -47.70 -10.65 -2.24
N GLU A 378 -46.84 -11.66 -2.10
CA GLU A 378 -46.96 -12.69 -1.07
C GLU A 378 -46.85 -12.12 0.34
N THR A 379 -45.98 -11.14 0.57
CA THR A 379 -45.79 -10.55 1.90
C THR A 379 -46.98 -9.70 2.32
N LEU A 380 -47.50 -8.86 1.42
CA LEU A 380 -48.72 -8.07 1.67
C LEU A 380 -49.94 -8.96 1.88
N ALA A 381 -50.05 -10.05 1.11
CA ALA A 381 -51.11 -11.04 1.30
C ALA A 381 -51.04 -11.71 2.68
N LYS A 382 -49.83 -12.10 3.13
CA LYS A 382 -49.61 -12.68 4.48
C LYS A 382 -49.91 -11.68 5.60
N GLN A 383 -49.66 -10.39 5.40
CA GLN A 383 -50.02 -9.32 6.33
C GLN A 383 -51.51 -8.97 6.31
N LYS A 384 -52.29 -9.52 5.37
CA LYS A 384 -53.70 -9.17 5.11
C LYS A 384 -53.90 -7.68 4.76
N ASP A 385 -52.87 -7.00 4.26
CA ASP A 385 -52.96 -5.60 3.85
C ASP A 385 -53.48 -5.48 2.41
N ARG A 386 -54.82 -5.60 2.29
CA ARG A 386 -55.51 -5.55 1.01
C ARG A 386 -55.37 -4.19 0.32
N THR A 387 -55.28 -3.11 1.09
CA THR A 387 -55.16 -1.74 0.57
C THR A 387 -53.80 -1.55 -0.08
N ALA A 388 -52.73 -1.91 0.62
CA ALA A 388 -51.38 -1.85 0.08
C ALA A 388 -51.21 -2.77 -1.14
N LEU A 389 -51.77 -3.98 -1.11
CA LEU A 389 -51.71 -4.90 -2.25
C LEU A 389 -52.45 -4.36 -3.49
N THR A 390 -53.60 -3.71 -3.28
CA THR A 390 -54.35 -3.06 -4.37
C THR A 390 -53.55 -1.90 -4.96
N ASN A 391 -52.99 -1.04 -4.11
CA ASN A 391 -52.16 0.08 -4.55
C ASN A 391 -50.91 -0.41 -5.30
N TYR A 392 -50.27 -1.48 -4.80
CA TYR A 392 -49.11 -2.06 -5.46
C TYR A 392 -49.46 -2.66 -6.82
N LYS A 393 -50.58 -3.37 -6.95
CA LYS A 393 -51.06 -3.90 -8.25
C LYS A 393 -51.17 -2.79 -9.30
N MET A 394 -51.65 -1.60 -8.92
CA MET A 394 -51.77 -0.45 -9.85
C MET A 394 -50.42 0.05 -10.37
N THR A 395 -49.30 -0.29 -9.72
CA THR A 395 -47.95 0.03 -10.19
C THR A 395 -47.38 -0.99 -11.18
N LEU A 396 -48.02 -2.15 -11.32
CA LEU A 396 -47.59 -3.23 -12.22
C LEU A 396 -48.20 -3.06 -13.61
N ASN A 397 -47.53 -3.56 -14.64
CA ASN A 397 -48.07 -3.55 -16.00
C ASN A 397 -49.30 -4.49 -16.08
N PRO A 398 -50.48 -4.04 -16.53
CA PRO A 398 -51.69 -4.87 -16.60
C PRO A 398 -51.57 -6.20 -17.35
N GLN A 399 -50.58 -6.35 -18.25
CA GLN A 399 -50.33 -7.59 -19.00
C GLN A 399 -49.20 -8.45 -18.42
N SER A 400 -48.60 -8.03 -17.30
CA SER A 400 -47.50 -8.76 -16.66
C SER A 400 -48.01 -9.94 -15.82
N GLU A 401 -47.18 -10.98 -15.69
CA GLU A 401 -47.48 -12.13 -14.82
C GLU A 401 -47.67 -11.70 -13.36
N GLU A 402 -46.92 -10.69 -12.93
CA GLU A 402 -46.99 -10.09 -11.60
C GLU A 402 -48.35 -9.42 -11.33
N TYR A 403 -48.91 -8.73 -12.33
CA TYR A 403 -50.25 -8.13 -12.21
C TYR A 403 -51.32 -9.20 -12.05
N ILE A 404 -51.24 -10.27 -12.85
CA ILE A 404 -52.16 -11.42 -12.77
C ILE A 404 -52.03 -12.10 -11.40
N LEU A 405 -50.81 -12.30 -10.91
CA LEU A 405 -50.55 -12.85 -9.58
C LEU A 405 -51.17 -11.98 -8.47
N ALA A 406 -50.99 -10.67 -8.54
CA ALA A 406 -51.59 -9.72 -7.57
C ALA A 406 -53.12 -9.74 -7.63
N GLU A 407 -53.71 -9.81 -8.82
CA GLU A 407 -55.15 -9.89 -9.00
C GLU A 407 -55.74 -11.20 -8.43
N ASN A 408 -55.13 -12.34 -8.73
CA ASN A 408 -55.56 -13.63 -8.20
C ASN A 408 -55.46 -13.66 -6.66
N THR A 409 -54.34 -13.17 -6.12
CA THR A 409 -54.15 -13.08 -4.66
C THR A 409 -55.19 -12.19 -3.98
N LEU A 410 -55.65 -11.12 -4.65
CA LEU A 410 -56.74 -10.27 -4.16
C LEU A 410 -58.10 -10.98 -4.22
N ARG A 411 -58.33 -11.86 -5.19
CA ARG A 411 -59.58 -12.64 -5.31
C ARG A 411 -59.65 -13.73 -4.24
N ASP A 412 -58.57 -14.50 -4.04
CA ASP A 412 -58.53 -15.61 -3.09
C ASP A 412 -58.71 -15.17 -1.62
N ASN A 413 -58.25 -13.97 -1.29
CA ASN A 413 -58.47 -13.38 0.03
C ASN A 413 -59.93 -12.96 0.29
N VAL A 414 -60.80 -12.85 -0.73
CA VAL A 414 -62.24 -12.58 -0.55
C VAL A 414 -62.99 -13.87 -0.21
N SER A 415 -62.61 -14.99 -0.83
CA SER A 415 -63.23 -16.31 -0.64
C SER A 415 -63.11 -16.82 0.80
N ASN A 416 -61.99 -16.51 1.49
CA ASN A 416 -61.71 -16.95 2.86
C ASN A 416 -62.38 -16.09 3.96
N ILE A 417 -63.11 -15.03 3.61
CA ILE A 417 -63.87 -14.19 4.56
C ILE A 417 -65.37 -14.57 4.54
N LEU A 418 -65.80 -15.32 3.53
CA LEU A 418 -67.19 -15.77 3.35
C LEU A 418 -67.45 -17.22 3.81
N ASN A 419 -66.45 -17.86 4.43
CA ASN A 419 -66.55 -19.10 5.21
C ASN A 419 -66.04 -18.82 6.61
#